data_AF-A0A8H7A1G0-F1
#
_entry.id   AF-A0A8H7A1G0-F1
#
_cell.length_a   1.000
_cell.length_b   1.000
_cell.length_c   1.000
_cell.angle_alpha   90.00
_cell.angle_beta   90.00
_cell.angle_gamma   90.00
#
_symmetry.space_group_name_H-M   'P 1'
#
loop_
_entity.id
_entity.type
_entity.pdbx_description
1 polymer ?
#
loop_
_entity_poly.entity_id
_entity_poly.type
_entity_poly.pdbx_seq_one_letter_code
_entity_poly.pdbx_strand_id
1 'polypeptide(L)'
;MDSGVDLSGLIYGSSPEKAPGKRHRPPTRKLVDSGSKKWDPEVTPLLAPLPARMRIMQRHFTAFTAFHSTPSRFFHYTRPRSSKYNIRELKDATVSERAAAEIAIAHGFQHNRCLMMTANHDPVYSVAVSRLFLTAALLEGTTHVAEDSAGKIVGAIMSFGPGTEFLHTTRQKEEALAPLLACLDNRTSWWLTNEFIPEYSTFLDSSLGPGTLLDSWHLQLASIHPDHARSGIGKHFVHEVINQV
;
A
#
# COMPACT_ATOMS: atom_id res chain seq x y z
N MET A 1 18.90 -9.85 -25.33
CA MET A 1 18.64 -11.24 -24.91
C MET A 1 17.62 -11.14 -23.80
N ASP A 2 16.34 -11.14 -24.17
CA ASP A 2 15.22 -11.03 -23.24
C ASP A 2 14.92 -12.41 -22.66
N SER A 3 15.34 -12.65 -21.42
CA SER A 3 14.84 -13.77 -20.61
C SER A 3 13.61 -13.29 -19.84
N GLY A 4 12.45 -13.29 -20.49
CA GLY A 4 11.17 -13.09 -19.83
C GLY A 4 10.97 -14.19 -18.79
N VAL A 5 10.95 -13.83 -17.51
CA VAL A 5 10.62 -14.75 -16.42
C VAL A 5 9.11 -14.98 -16.46
N ASP A 6 8.68 -16.21 -16.70
CA ASP A 6 7.27 -16.62 -16.59
C ASP A 6 6.86 -16.65 -15.11
N LEU A 7 6.09 -15.65 -14.71
CA LEU A 7 5.60 -15.48 -13.34
C LEU A 7 4.20 -16.10 -13.12
N SER A 8 3.59 -16.71 -14.14
CA SER A 8 2.22 -17.24 -14.05
C SER A 8 2.09 -18.38 -13.03
N GLY A 9 3.15 -19.17 -12.83
CA GLY A 9 3.19 -20.27 -11.88
C GLY A 9 3.52 -19.88 -10.42
N LEU A 10 4.00 -18.66 -10.16
CA LEU A 10 4.43 -18.22 -8.82
C LEU A 10 3.29 -17.62 -7.98
N ILE A 11 2.26 -17.10 -8.64
CA ILE A 11 1.13 -16.43 -7.96
C ILE A 11 0.07 -17.44 -7.51
N TYR A 12 -0.01 -18.61 -8.14
CA TYR A 12 -0.95 -19.68 -7.79
C TYR A 12 -0.23 -20.82 -7.07
N GLY A 13 -0.06 -20.68 -5.76
CA GLY A 13 0.22 -21.83 -4.89
C GLY A 13 -0.97 -22.79 -4.91
N SER A 14 -0.82 -23.95 -5.54
CA SER A 14 -1.79 -25.04 -5.51
C SER A 14 -1.93 -25.56 -4.07
N SER A 15 -2.95 -25.06 -3.38
CA SER A 15 -3.34 -25.57 -2.06
C SER A 15 -3.92 -26.98 -2.23
N PRO A 16 -3.45 -27.99 -1.46
CA PRO A 16 -3.94 -29.35 -1.61
C PRO A 16 -5.43 -29.43 -1.24
N GLU A 17 -6.20 -30.02 -2.16
CA GLU A 17 -7.63 -30.26 -2.08
C GLU A 17 -7.97 -31.06 -0.81
N LYS A 18 -8.49 -30.38 0.22
CA LYS A 18 -9.01 -31.04 1.43
C LYS A 18 -10.42 -31.54 1.17
N ALA A 19 -10.61 -32.84 1.35
CA ALA A 19 -11.90 -33.53 1.27
C ALA A 19 -12.99 -32.85 2.13
N PRO A 20 -14.28 -32.92 1.73
CA PRO A 20 -15.36 -32.19 2.38
C PRO A 20 -15.67 -32.76 3.78
N GLY A 21 -15.11 -32.15 4.81
CA GLY A 21 -15.47 -32.37 6.21
C GLY A 21 -16.77 -31.65 6.58
N LYS A 22 -17.66 -32.35 7.31
CA LYS A 22 -18.95 -31.84 7.79
C LYS A 22 -18.77 -30.53 8.58
N ARG A 23 -19.40 -29.44 8.11
CA ARG A 23 -19.38 -28.13 8.78
C ARG A 23 -20.18 -28.17 10.08
N HIS A 24 -19.49 -27.97 11.21
CA HIS A 24 -20.11 -27.72 12.51
C HIS A 24 -20.64 -26.27 12.50
N ARG A 25 -21.96 -26.09 12.69
CA ARG A 25 -22.55 -24.74 12.84
C ARG A 25 -22.26 -24.24 14.26
N PRO A 26 -21.66 -23.05 14.44
CA PRO A 26 -21.55 -22.45 15.76
C PRO A 26 -22.92 -21.94 16.23
N PRO A 27 -23.17 -21.89 17.55
CA PRO A 27 -24.44 -21.42 18.08
C PRO A 27 -24.63 -19.92 17.83
N THR A 28 -25.84 -19.56 17.41
CA THR A 28 -26.28 -18.18 17.19
C THR A 28 -26.33 -17.42 18.51
N ARG A 29 -25.44 -16.44 18.67
CA ARG A 29 -25.47 -15.48 19.77
C ARG A 29 -26.53 -14.43 19.48
N LYS A 30 -27.57 -14.33 20.31
CA LYS A 30 -28.56 -13.26 20.24
C LYS A 30 -27.88 -11.91 20.51
N LEU A 31 -27.99 -10.97 19.57
CA LEU A 31 -27.63 -9.57 19.76
C LEU A 31 -28.64 -8.95 20.73
N VAL A 32 -28.13 -8.42 21.84
CA VAL A 32 -28.89 -7.60 22.77
C VAL A 32 -28.94 -6.18 22.19
N ASP A 33 -30.15 -5.65 22.08
CA ASP A 33 -30.45 -4.32 21.57
C ASP A 33 -29.87 -3.26 22.53
N SER A 34 -28.91 -2.47 22.05
CA SER A 34 -28.32 -1.37 22.80
C SER A 34 -28.78 -0.06 22.17
N GLY A 35 -29.56 0.68 22.94
CA GLY A 35 -30.33 1.84 22.52
C GLY A 35 -29.57 2.86 21.65
N SER A 36 -30.30 3.37 20.67
CA SER A 36 -29.91 4.43 19.75
C SER A 36 -29.58 5.74 20.49
N LYS A 37 -28.30 6.09 20.55
CA LYS A 37 -27.89 7.48 20.75
C LYS A 37 -28.08 8.23 19.43
N LYS A 38 -28.91 9.28 19.47
CA LYS A 38 -29.13 10.22 18.36
C LYS A 38 -27.81 10.80 17.88
N TRP A 39 -27.66 10.83 16.56
CA TRP A 39 -26.55 11.41 15.81
C TRP A 39 -26.65 12.94 15.86
N ASP A 40 -25.57 13.62 16.26
CA ASP A 40 -25.51 15.08 16.42
C ASP A 40 -24.84 15.69 15.17
N PRO A 41 -25.54 16.51 14.37
CA PRO A 41 -25.05 16.99 13.07
C PRO A 41 -24.06 18.16 13.15
N GLU A 42 -23.76 18.72 14.33
CA GLU A 42 -23.02 20.00 14.44
C GLU A 42 -21.48 19.89 14.44
N VAL A 43 -20.87 18.70 14.34
CA VAL A 43 -19.40 18.55 14.44
C VAL A 43 -18.75 18.03 13.14
N THR A 44 -19.24 18.47 11.98
CA THR A 44 -18.54 18.23 10.70
C THR A 44 -18.01 19.56 10.16
N PRO A 45 -16.69 19.80 10.10
CA PRO A 45 -16.17 20.92 9.33
C PRO A 45 -16.54 20.72 7.86
N LEU A 46 -17.02 21.79 7.22
CA LEU A 46 -17.42 21.84 5.82
C LEU A 46 -16.35 21.23 4.89
N LEU A 47 -16.55 19.97 4.48
CA LEU A 47 -16.06 19.47 3.22
C LEU A 47 -17.17 19.72 2.20
N ALA A 48 -16.90 20.51 1.15
CA ALA A 48 -17.80 20.61 0.02
C ALA A 48 -18.13 19.19 -0.48
N PRO A 49 -19.37 18.92 -0.92
CA PRO A 49 -19.74 17.59 -1.37
C PRO A 49 -18.88 17.20 -2.57
N LEU A 50 -17.98 16.23 -2.37
CA LEU A 50 -17.21 15.66 -3.46
C LEU A 50 -18.16 15.06 -4.51
N PRO A 51 -17.79 15.10 -5.81
CA PRO A 51 -18.53 14.43 -6.87
C PRO A 51 -18.89 13.00 -6.48
N ALA A 52 -20.07 12.51 -6.88
CA ALA A 52 -20.58 11.20 -6.46
C ALA A 52 -19.57 10.04 -6.69
N ARG A 53 -18.73 10.15 -7.73
CA ARG A 53 -17.65 9.20 -8.05
C ARG A 53 -16.51 9.15 -7.02
N MET A 54 -16.23 10.27 -6.34
CA MET A 54 -15.20 10.37 -5.31
C MET A 54 -15.64 9.89 -3.93
N ARG A 55 -16.96 9.74 -3.70
CA ARG A 55 -17.46 9.26 -2.39
C ARG A 55 -17.03 7.83 -2.07
N ILE A 56 -16.75 7.01 -3.10
CA ILE A 56 -16.19 5.65 -2.93
C ILE A 56 -14.75 5.74 -2.44
N MET A 57 -13.92 6.61 -3.04
CA MET A 57 -12.55 6.84 -2.57
C MET A 57 -12.53 7.44 -1.17
N GLN A 58 -13.40 8.42 -0.89
CA GLN A 58 -13.51 9.05 0.43
C GLN A 58 -13.83 8.01 1.52
N ARG A 59 -14.81 7.11 1.32
CA ARG A 59 -15.14 6.06 2.29
C ARG A 59 -13.99 5.08 2.56
N HIS A 60 -13.20 4.75 1.55
CA HIS A 60 -12.05 3.86 1.72
C HIS A 60 -10.83 4.57 2.32
N PHE A 61 -10.66 5.88 2.07
CA PHE A 61 -9.53 6.67 2.57
C PHE A 61 -9.77 7.23 3.99
N THR A 62 -11.02 7.48 4.41
CA THR A 62 -11.32 7.86 5.80
C THR A 62 -10.87 6.79 6.81
N ALA A 63 -10.82 5.51 6.41
CA ALA A 63 -10.24 4.44 7.23
C ALA A 63 -8.70 4.55 7.37
N PHE A 64 -8.02 5.19 6.41
CA PHE A 64 -6.58 5.44 6.43
C PHE A 64 -6.23 6.68 7.28
N THR A 65 -7.02 7.76 7.18
CA THR A 65 -6.78 9.02 7.93
C THR A 65 -7.19 8.95 9.40
N ALA A 66 -8.14 8.10 9.79
CA ALA A 66 -8.50 7.89 11.20
C ALA A 66 -7.33 7.37 12.09
N PHE A 67 -6.22 6.96 11.48
CA PHE A 67 -4.98 6.59 12.18
C PHE A 67 -4.15 7.81 12.64
N HIS A 68 -4.40 9.01 12.11
CA HIS A 68 -3.52 10.19 12.27
C HIS A 68 -3.98 11.22 13.32
N SER A 69 -5.11 11.03 14.00
CA SER A 69 -5.67 12.04 14.94
C SER A 69 -5.60 11.68 16.42
N THR A 70 -4.75 10.72 16.82
CA THR A 70 -4.55 10.43 18.25
C THR A 70 -3.41 11.28 18.80
N PRO A 71 -3.59 12.06 19.89
CA PRO A 71 -2.54 12.91 20.44
C PRO A 71 -1.33 12.09 20.86
N SER A 72 -0.15 12.60 20.47
CA SER A 72 1.18 12.03 20.64
C SER A 72 1.46 11.63 22.09
N ARG A 73 1.22 10.36 22.43
CA ARG A 73 1.94 9.74 23.55
C ARG A 73 3.37 9.53 23.07
N PHE A 74 4.33 10.15 23.76
CA PHE A 74 5.76 9.91 23.56
C PHE A 74 6.03 8.40 23.59
N PHE A 75 6.22 7.81 22.40
CA PHE A 75 6.65 6.43 22.27
C PHE A 75 8.14 6.38 22.58
N HIS A 76 8.48 6.20 23.86
CA HIS A 76 9.83 5.74 24.21
C HIS A 76 10.03 4.34 23.62
N TYR A 77 10.63 4.29 22.44
CA TYR A 77 10.95 3.06 21.76
C TYR A 77 12.35 2.59 22.14
N THR A 78 12.41 1.59 23.00
CA THR A 78 13.58 0.73 23.07
C THR A 78 13.54 -0.22 21.89
N ARG A 79 14.57 -0.19 21.02
CA ARG A 79 14.72 -1.11 19.87
C ARG A 79 14.44 -2.56 20.33
N PRO A 80 13.45 -3.27 19.79
CA PRO A 80 13.10 -4.61 20.18
C PRO A 80 14.31 -5.52 20.04
N ARG A 81 14.54 -6.35 21.06
CA ARG A 81 15.54 -7.42 21.04
C ARG A 81 15.29 -8.33 19.83
N SER A 82 16.29 -8.39 18.94
CA SER A 82 16.41 -9.19 17.71
C SER A 82 15.08 -9.67 17.10
N SER A 83 14.51 -8.88 16.20
CA SER A 83 13.46 -9.40 15.32
C SER A 83 14.01 -10.58 14.53
N LYS A 84 13.19 -11.63 14.33
CA LYS A 84 13.45 -12.72 13.37
C LYS A 84 13.65 -12.25 11.92
N TYR A 85 13.58 -10.95 11.70
CA TYR A 85 13.63 -10.29 10.42
C TYR A 85 14.76 -9.28 10.42
N ASN A 86 15.52 -9.27 9.35
CA ASN A 86 16.47 -8.22 9.04
C ASN A 86 15.72 -7.13 8.28
N ILE A 87 15.81 -5.88 8.74
CA ILE A 87 15.22 -4.73 8.04
C ILE A 87 16.37 -3.86 7.56
N ARG A 88 16.39 -3.60 6.27
CA ARG A 88 17.43 -2.80 5.63
C ARG A 88 16.85 -1.92 4.56
N GLU A 89 17.54 -0.82 4.31
CA GLU A 89 17.29 -0.01 3.13
C GLU A 89 17.71 -0.77 1.87
N LEU A 90 16.87 -0.73 0.85
CA LEU A 90 17.10 -1.36 -0.44
C LEU A 90 17.66 -0.31 -1.41
N LYS A 91 18.98 -0.13 -1.39
CA LYS A 91 19.73 0.69 -2.37
C LYS A 91 20.36 -0.19 -3.45
N ASP A 92 20.50 0.37 -4.65
CA ASP A 92 21.18 -0.28 -5.78
C ASP A 92 20.70 -1.71 -6.04
N ALA A 93 19.40 -1.93 -5.87
CA ALA A 93 18.78 -3.25 -5.87
C ALA A 93 19.07 -4.01 -7.16
N THR A 94 19.58 -5.23 -7.00
CA THR A 94 19.76 -6.16 -8.12
C THR A 94 18.40 -6.49 -8.76
N VAL A 95 18.43 -6.96 -10.01
CA VAL A 95 17.20 -7.40 -10.71
C VAL A 95 16.45 -8.46 -9.90
N SER A 96 17.17 -9.36 -9.22
CA SER A 96 16.56 -10.42 -8.40
C SER A 96 15.92 -9.87 -7.12
N GLU A 97 16.56 -8.92 -6.44
CA GLU A 97 15.96 -8.29 -5.24
C GLU A 97 14.73 -7.47 -5.59
N ARG A 98 14.77 -6.73 -6.72
CA ARG A 98 13.59 -5.99 -7.21
C ARG A 98 12.43 -6.94 -7.47
N ALA A 99 12.65 -8.01 -8.22
CA ALA A 99 11.62 -9.01 -8.50
C ALA A 99 11.07 -9.64 -7.22
N ALA A 100 11.93 -9.98 -6.25
CA ALA A 100 11.51 -10.53 -4.97
C ALA A 100 10.66 -9.54 -4.15
N ALA A 101 11.04 -8.26 -4.14
CA ALA A 101 10.29 -7.20 -3.48
C ALA A 101 8.93 -6.97 -4.16
N GLU A 102 8.87 -6.90 -5.49
CA GLU A 102 7.63 -6.78 -6.27
C GLU A 102 6.64 -7.89 -5.93
N ILE A 103 7.12 -9.14 -5.91
CA ILE A 103 6.32 -10.32 -5.56
C ILE A 103 5.83 -10.20 -4.11
N ALA A 104 6.71 -9.89 -3.16
CA ALA A 104 6.31 -9.73 -1.75
C ALA A 104 5.25 -8.63 -1.56
N ILE A 105 5.38 -7.51 -2.27
CA ILE A 105 4.42 -6.41 -2.26
C ILE A 105 3.07 -6.87 -2.82
N ALA A 106 3.08 -7.53 -3.98
CA ALA A 106 1.87 -8.02 -4.64
C ALA A 106 1.10 -9.00 -3.74
N HIS A 107 1.81 -9.96 -3.13
CA HIS A 107 1.20 -10.92 -2.19
C HIS A 107 0.61 -10.24 -0.94
N GLY A 108 1.27 -9.21 -0.39
CA GLY A 108 0.71 -8.47 0.74
C GLY A 108 -0.59 -7.72 0.40
N PHE A 109 -0.84 -7.45 -0.87
CA PHE A 109 -2.02 -6.74 -1.35
C PHE A 109 -3.00 -7.58 -2.16
N GLN A 110 -2.81 -8.89 -2.28
CA GLN A 110 -3.67 -9.79 -3.07
C GLN A 110 -5.17 -9.75 -2.69
N HIS A 111 -5.50 -9.20 -1.51
CA HIS A 111 -6.89 -9.03 -1.04
C HIS A 111 -7.24 -7.57 -0.74
N ASN A 112 -6.38 -6.61 -1.09
CA ASN A 112 -6.60 -5.20 -0.84
C ASN A 112 -7.45 -4.57 -1.95
N ARG A 113 -8.72 -4.27 -1.63
CA ARG A 113 -9.66 -3.71 -2.61
C ARG A 113 -9.20 -2.41 -3.24
N CYS A 114 -8.49 -1.55 -2.51
CA CYS A 114 -8.06 -0.25 -3.01
C CYS A 114 -7.03 -0.40 -4.14
N LEU A 115 -5.99 -1.20 -3.93
CA LEU A 115 -5.00 -1.46 -4.98
C LEU A 115 -5.56 -2.32 -6.10
N MET A 116 -6.48 -3.23 -5.79
CA MET A 116 -7.15 -3.98 -6.84
C MET A 116 -7.98 -3.07 -7.76
N MET A 117 -8.53 -1.94 -7.28
CA MET A 117 -9.19 -0.97 -8.18
C MET A 117 -8.18 -0.36 -9.17
N THR A 118 -6.96 -0.03 -8.73
CA THR A 118 -5.91 0.48 -9.64
C THR A 118 -5.44 -0.57 -10.65
N ALA A 119 -5.68 -1.84 -10.36
CA ALA A 119 -5.39 -2.99 -11.21
C ALA A 119 -6.63 -3.51 -11.96
N ASN A 120 -7.71 -2.73 -12.11
CA ASN A 120 -8.97 -3.15 -12.75
C ASN A 120 -9.52 -4.49 -12.21
N HIS A 121 -9.32 -4.75 -10.91
CA HIS A 121 -9.64 -6.00 -10.23
C HIS A 121 -8.99 -7.26 -10.81
N ASP A 122 -8.00 -7.12 -11.67
CA ASP A 122 -7.27 -8.23 -12.27
C ASP A 122 -5.95 -8.47 -11.52
N PRO A 123 -5.79 -9.63 -10.85
CA PRO A 123 -4.58 -9.95 -10.12
C PRO A 123 -3.35 -10.03 -11.03
N VAL A 124 -3.51 -10.19 -12.35
CA VAL A 124 -2.41 -10.14 -13.33
C VAL A 124 -1.63 -8.82 -13.23
N TYR A 125 -2.30 -7.70 -12.93
CA TYR A 125 -1.63 -6.41 -12.81
C TYR A 125 -1.06 -6.13 -11.42
N SER A 126 -1.27 -7.00 -10.42
CA SER A 126 -0.80 -6.76 -9.05
C SER A 126 0.72 -6.59 -8.96
N VAL A 127 1.48 -7.39 -9.72
CA VAL A 127 2.94 -7.28 -9.80
C VAL A 127 3.35 -6.01 -10.56
N ALA A 128 2.65 -5.66 -11.64
CA ALA A 128 2.92 -4.44 -12.41
C ALA A 128 2.68 -3.17 -11.56
N VAL A 129 1.60 -3.15 -10.77
CA VAL A 129 1.32 -2.07 -9.81
C VAL A 129 2.37 -2.06 -8.69
N SER A 130 2.79 -3.22 -8.19
CA SER A 130 3.86 -3.30 -7.19
C SER A 130 5.19 -2.75 -7.72
N ARG A 131 5.51 -3.05 -8.98
CA ARG A 131 6.66 -2.50 -9.70
C ARG A 131 6.58 -0.99 -9.85
N LEU A 132 5.41 -0.43 -10.18
CA LEU A 132 5.20 1.01 -10.24
C LEU A 132 5.66 1.70 -8.93
N PHE A 133 5.16 1.24 -7.79
CA PHE A 133 5.50 1.83 -6.49
C PHE A 133 6.98 1.65 -6.15
N LEU A 134 7.50 0.43 -6.33
CA LEU A 134 8.89 0.12 -6.03
C LEU A 134 9.85 0.93 -6.90
N THR A 135 9.63 0.98 -8.21
CA THR A 135 10.49 1.73 -9.13
C THR A 135 10.46 3.21 -8.81
N ALA A 136 9.29 3.82 -8.59
CA ALA A 136 9.21 5.24 -8.24
C ALA A 136 10.01 5.55 -6.94
N ALA A 137 9.87 4.72 -5.92
CA ALA A 137 10.58 4.90 -4.65
C ALA A 137 12.09 4.62 -4.74
N LEU A 138 12.53 3.70 -5.61
CA LEU A 138 13.95 3.46 -5.85
C LEU A 138 14.62 4.58 -6.67
N LEU A 139 13.85 5.35 -7.45
CA LEU A 139 14.37 6.46 -8.24
C LEU A 139 14.61 7.71 -7.39
N GLU A 140 13.61 8.10 -6.60
CA GLU A 140 13.61 9.40 -5.92
C GLU A 140 12.95 9.36 -4.53
N GLY A 141 12.76 8.16 -3.96
CA GLY A 141 12.24 7.98 -2.62
C GLY A 141 13.19 7.14 -1.75
N THR A 142 12.61 6.44 -0.79
CA THR A 142 13.32 5.54 0.11
C THR A 142 12.55 4.25 0.23
N THR A 143 13.23 3.12 0.06
CA THR A 143 12.64 1.79 0.19
C THR A 143 13.36 1.00 1.27
N HIS A 144 12.60 0.45 2.23
CA HIS A 144 13.12 -0.54 3.17
C HIS A 144 12.43 -1.87 2.95
N VAL A 145 13.18 -2.97 3.05
CA VAL A 145 12.66 -4.33 2.95
C VAL A 145 12.85 -5.07 4.27
N ALA A 146 11.96 -6.02 4.51
CA ALA A 146 12.11 -7.00 5.59
C ALA A 146 12.50 -8.34 4.96
N GLU A 147 13.56 -8.94 5.46
CA GLU A 147 14.04 -10.26 5.08
C GLU A 147 13.83 -11.23 6.23
N ASP A 148 13.39 -12.45 5.93
CA ASP A 148 13.33 -13.53 6.91
C ASP A 148 14.72 -14.13 7.20
N SER A 149 14.77 -15.14 8.07
CA SER A 149 16.03 -15.82 8.42
C SER A 149 16.71 -16.56 7.26
N ALA A 150 16.00 -16.80 6.15
CA ALA A 150 16.55 -17.38 4.93
C ALA A 150 17.02 -16.32 3.92
N GLY A 151 16.91 -15.03 4.26
CA GLY A 151 17.22 -13.92 3.36
C GLY A 151 16.15 -13.64 2.32
N LYS A 152 14.95 -14.21 2.46
CA LYS A 152 13.83 -13.95 1.53
C LYS A 152 13.17 -12.63 1.92
N ILE A 153 12.96 -11.75 0.94
CA ILE A 153 12.17 -10.52 1.14
C ILE A 153 10.70 -10.90 1.37
N VAL A 154 10.14 -10.47 2.50
CA VAL A 154 8.78 -10.78 2.98
C VAL A 154 7.93 -9.53 3.18
N GLY A 155 8.46 -8.35 2.86
CA GLY A 155 7.71 -7.10 2.91
C GLY A 155 8.58 -5.93 2.49
N ALA A 156 7.93 -4.82 2.16
CA ALA A 156 8.59 -3.56 1.81
C ALA A 156 7.77 -2.36 2.28
N ILE A 157 8.45 -1.26 2.57
CA ILE A 157 7.88 0.06 2.80
C ILE A 157 8.58 1.07 1.89
N MET A 158 7.78 1.96 1.30
CA MET A 158 8.21 2.98 0.36
C MET A 158 7.71 4.34 0.83
N SER A 159 8.62 5.29 0.98
CA SER A 159 8.34 6.66 1.40
C SER A 159 9.07 7.67 0.53
N PHE A 160 8.60 8.90 0.55
CA PHE A 160 9.21 10.04 -0.12
C PHE A 160 9.43 11.14 0.92
N GLY A 161 10.59 11.79 0.85
CA GLY A 161 10.94 12.91 1.73
C GLY A 161 10.56 14.26 1.13
N PRO A 162 10.88 15.38 1.82
CA PRO A 162 10.62 16.71 1.31
C PRO A 162 11.27 16.96 -0.06
N GLY A 163 10.57 17.68 -0.93
CA GLY A 163 10.97 18.05 -2.29
C GLY A 163 10.67 16.98 -3.35
N THR A 164 10.11 15.83 -2.97
CA THR A 164 9.78 14.74 -3.90
C THR A 164 8.48 14.07 -3.50
N GLU A 165 7.75 13.56 -4.49
CA GLU A 165 6.45 12.90 -4.29
C GLU A 165 6.25 11.79 -5.32
N PHE A 166 5.34 10.88 -5.03
CA PHE A 166 5.01 9.78 -5.93
C PHE A 166 4.44 10.28 -7.27
N LEU A 167 5.10 9.92 -8.36
CA LEU A 167 4.82 10.31 -9.74
C LEU A 167 4.90 11.83 -10.00
N HIS A 168 5.69 12.54 -9.19
CA HIS A 168 5.94 13.98 -9.37
C HIS A 168 6.70 14.27 -10.67
N THR A 169 7.82 13.56 -10.87
CA THR A 169 8.80 13.88 -11.91
C THR A 169 8.55 13.17 -13.23
N THR A 170 9.06 13.76 -14.32
CA THR A 170 9.05 13.12 -15.65
C THR A 170 9.73 11.75 -15.61
N ARG A 171 10.85 11.64 -14.88
CA ARG A 171 11.60 10.41 -14.75
C ARG A 171 10.77 9.29 -14.13
N GLN A 172 10.05 9.54 -13.03
CA GLN A 172 9.15 8.54 -12.45
C GLN A 172 8.01 8.17 -13.41
N LYS A 173 7.45 9.15 -14.14
CA LYS A 173 6.38 8.88 -15.12
C LYS A 173 6.85 7.98 -16.26
N GLU A 174 8.06 8.20 -16.77
CA GLU A 174 8.63 7.42 -17.86
C GLU A 174 9.10 6.03 -17.41
N GLU A 175 9.83 5.94 -16.28
CA GLU A 175 10.46 4.69 -15.84
C GLU A 175 9.53 3.81 -14.99
N ALA A 176 8.57 4.40 -14.26
CA ALA A 176 7.67 3.65 -13.37
C ALA A 176 6.23 3.56 -13.92
N LEU A 177 5.62 4.69 -14.32
CA LEU A 177 4.22 4.72 -14.74
C LEU A 177 4.00 4.17 -16.16
N ALA A 178 4.80 4.59 -17.14
CA ALA A 178 4.61 4.19 -18.54
C ALA A 178 4.62 2.66 -18.74
N PRO A 179 5.49 1.86 -18.09
CA PRO A 179 5.42 0.40 -18.16
C PRO A 179 4.10 -0.18 -17.65
N LEU A 180 3.51 0.37 -16.58
CA LEU A 180 2.19 -0.06 -16.12
C LEU A 180 1.12 0.28 -17.17
N LEU A 181 1.12 1.51 -17.67
CA LEU A 181 0.13 1.97 -18.66
C LEU A 181 0.15 1.13 -19.95
N ALA A 182 1.32 0.65 -20.36
CA ALA A 182 1.49 -0.22 -21.52
C ALA A 182 0.86 -1.62 -21.34
N CYS A 183 0.70 -2.08 -20.10
CA CYS A 183 0.04 -3.36 -19.80
C CYS A 183 -1.48 -3.24 -19.67
N LEU A 184 -2.01 -2.04 -19.42
CA LEU A 184 -3.43 -1.82 -19.20
C LEU A 184 -4.18 -1.63 -20.52
N ASP A 185 -5.48 -1.95 -20.53
CA ASP A 185 -6.34 -1.59 -21.65
C ASP A 185 -6.48 -0.06 -21.76
N ASN A 186 -6.80 0.43 -22.98
CA ASN A 186 -6.88 1.87 -23.27
C ASN A 186 -7.80 2.63 -22.32
N ARG A 187 -8.92 2.02 -21.88
CA ARG A 187 -9.86 2.69 -20.99
C ARG A 187 -9.28 2.83 -19.59
N THR A 188 -8.69 1.77 -19.05
CA THR A 188 -8.08 1.80 -17.71
C THR A 188 -6.85 2.73 -17.69
N SER A 189 -6.01 2.68 -18.73
CA SER A 189 -4.85 3.58 -18.89
C SER A 189 -5.27 5.06 -18.96
N TRP A 190 -6.30 5.37 -19.75
CA TRP A 190 -6.86 6.71 -19.85
C TRP A 190 -7.44 7.19 -18.51
N TRP A 191 -8.22 6.35 -17.84
CA TRP A 191 -8.81 6.67 -16.53
C TRP A 191 -7.75 6.94 -15.48
N LEU A 192 -6.71 6.09 -15.40
CA LEU A 192 -5.64 6.24 -14.42
C LEU A 192 -4.90 7.57 -14.60
N THR A 193 -4.60 7.93 -15.86
CA THR A 193 -3.79 9.10 -16.20
C THR A 193 -4.58 10.42 -16.15
N ASN A 194 -5.82 10.43 -16.65
CA ASN A 194 -6.58 11.66 -16.86
C ASN A 194 -7.61 11.93 -15.76
N GLU A 195 -8.02 10.91 -15.01
CA GLU A 195 -8.96 11.08 -13.88
C GLU A 195 -8.27 10.79 -12.55
N PHE A 196 -7.86 9.54 -12.30
CA PHE A 196 -7.45 9.11 -10.97
C PHE A 196 -6.26 9.90 -10.40
N ILE A 197 -5.13 9.97 -11.12
CA ILE A 197 -3.93 10.64 -10.62
C ILE A 197 -4.17 12.14 -10.36
N PRO A 198 -4.73 12.93 -11.30
CA PRO A 198 -5.03 14.35 -11.06
C PRO A 198 -6.04 14.57 -9.93
N GLU A 199 -7.10 13.75 -9.88
CA GLU A 199 -8.12 13.83 -8.83
C GLU A 199 -7.56 13.49 -7.46
N TYR A 200 -6.67 12.50 -7.37
CA TYR A 200 -6.01 12.11 -6.13
C TYR A 200 -5.07 13.21 -5.61
N SER A 201 -4.26 13.82 -6.50
CA SER A 201 -3.42 14.97 -6.15
C SER A 201 -4.26 16.14 -5.62
N THR A 202 -5.33 16.52 -6.33
CA THR A 202 -6.25 17.57 -5.89
C THR A 202 -6.90 17.26 -4.53
N PHE A 203 -7.28 15.99 -4.33
CA PHE A 203 -7.83 15.53 -3.07
C PHE A 203 -6.82 15.65 -1.91
N LEU A 204 -5.55 15.29 -2.14
CA LEU A 204 -4.51 15.43 -1.12
C LEU A 204 -4.23 16.90 -0.78
N ASP A 205 -4.10 17.78 -1.78
CA ASP A 205 -3.90 19.22 -1.55
C ASP A 205 -5.04 19.84 -0.76
N SER A 206 -6.29 19.49 -1.09
CA SER A 206 -7.46 20.00 -0.36
C SER A 206 -7.61 19.43 1.05
N SER A 207 -7.12 18.21 1.29
CA SER A 207 -7.26 17.52 2.58
C SER A 207 -6.13 17.82 3.56
N LEU A 208 -4.90 17.95 3.05
CA LEU A 208 -3.70 18.11 3.86
C LEU A 208 -3.21 19.57 3.88
N GLY A 209 -3.59 20.35 2.87
CA GLY A 209 -3.07 21.70 2.62
C GLY A 209 -2.15 21.68 1.39
N PRO A 210 -2.23 22.69 0.50
CA PRO A 210 -1.38 22.77 -0.67
C PRO A 210 0.11 22.67 -0.32
N GLY A 211 0.85 21.83 -1.06
CA GLY A 211 2.30 21.68 -0.89
C GLY A 211 2.73 20.74 0.25
N THR A 212 1.80 20.27 1.10
CA THR A 212 2.14 19.44 2.28
C THR A 212 2.94 18.19 1.92
N LEU A 213 2.65 17.53 0.80
CA LEU A 213 3.38 16.33 0.38
C LEU A 213 4.85 16.62 0.03
N LEU A 214 5.11 17.80 -0.54
CA LEU A 214 6.46 18.25 -0.87
C LEU A 214 7.20 18.82 0.34
N ASP A 215 6.48 19.28 1.36
CA ASP A 215 7.08 19.84 2.58
C ASP A 215 7.27 18.80 3.70
N SER A 216 6.88 17.54 3.47
CA SER A 216 6.89 16.50 4.51
C SER A 216 7.34 15.13 4.01
N TRP A 217 7.70 14.27 4.97
CA TRP A 217 7.84 12.85 4.72
C TRP A 217 6.47 12.18 4.62
N HIS A 218 6.23 11.44 3.53
CA HIS A 218 5.00 10.69 3.36
C HIS A 218 5.25 9.22 3.01
N LEU A 219 4.48 8.36 3.67
CA LEU A 219 4.43 6.94 3.40
C LEU A 219 3.53 6.69 2.18
N GLN A 220 4.12 6.24 1.07
CA GLN A 220 3.36 5.91 -0.13
C GLN A 220 2.73 4.52 -0.05
N LEU A 221 3.51 3.52 0.37
CA LEU A 221 3.05 2.13 0.41
C LEU A 221 3.83 1.31 1.44
N ALA A 222 3.13 0.48 2.20
CA ALA A 222 3.73 -0.55 3.06
C ALA A 222 3.00 -1.88 2.84
N SER A 223 3.76 -2.93 2.49
CA SER A 223 3.24 -4.27 2.24
C SER A 223 4.02 -5.31 3.02
N ILE A 224 3.32 -6.30 3.55
CA ILE A 224 3.91 -7.44 4.26
C ILE A 224 3.22 -8.69 3.74
N HIS A 225 4.00 -9.69 3.39
CA HIS A 225 3.50 -10.98 2.96
C HIS A 225 2.56 -11.56 4.05
N PRO A 226 1.37 -12.09 3.69
CA PRO A 226 0.35 -12.48 4.66
C PRO A 226 0.84 -13.50 5.70
N ASP A 227 1.70 -14.43 5.31
CA ASP A 227 2.30 -15.44 6.21
C ASP A 227 3.20 -14.83 7.29
N HIS A 228 3.66 -13.59 7.08
CA HIS A 228 4.48 -12.83 8.01
C HIS A 228 3.70 -11.69 8.66
N ALA A 229 2.37 -11.64 8.51
CA ALA A 229 1.54 -10.65 9.18
C ALA A 229 1.56 -10.81 10.71
N ARG A 230 1.27 -9.73 11.44
CA ARG A 230 1.24 -9.68 12.92
C ARG A 230 2.57 -10.08 13.59
N SER A 231 3.68 -9.97 12.87
CA SER A 231 5.04 -10.27 13.35
C SER A 231 5.82 -9.04 13.85
N GLY A 232 5.22 -7.85 13.78
CA GLY A 232 5.87 -6.59 14.16
C GLY A 232 6.66 -5.90 13.04
N ILE A 233 6.76 -6.50 11.84
CA ILE A 233 7.45 -5.90 10.68
C ILE A 233 6.88 -4.49 10.37
N GLY A 234 5.55 -4.36 10.27
CA GLY A 234 4.92 -3.08 9.93
C GLY A 234 5.21 -1.97 10.94
N LYS A 235 5.32 -2.33 12.23
CA LYS A 235 5.74 -1.37 13.26
C LYS A 235 7.18 -0.92 13.03
N HIS A 236 8.10 -1.85 12.76
CA HIS A 236 9.48 -1.46 12.45
C HIS A 236 9.58 -0.59 11.20
N PHE A 237 8.87 -0.93 10.13
CA PHE A 237 8.84 -0.12 8.91
C PHE A 237 8.45 1.33 9.19
N VAL A 238 7.37 1.57 9.95
CA VAL A 238 6.97 2.93 10.33
C VAL A 238 8.06 3.64 11.13
N HIS A 239 8.78 2.91 11.99
CA HIS A 239 9.89 3.49 12.75
C HIS A 239 11.06 3.89 11.85
N GLU A 240 11.39 3.08 10.83
CA GLU A 240 12.44 3.46 9.87
C GLU A 240 12.09 4.73 9.12
N VAL A 241 10.81 4.97 8.79
CA VAL A 241 10.37 6.24 8.17
C VAL A 241 10.42 7.40 9.16
N ILE A 242 9.95 7.21 10.40
CA ILE A 242 9.96 8.27 11.41
C ILE A 242 11.38 8.72 11.76
N ASN A 243 12.35 7.80 11.81
CA ASN A 243 13.75 8.10 12.15
C ASN A 243 14.50 8.87 11.04
N GLN A 244 13.88 9.11 9.87
CA GLN A 244 14.45 9.92 8.79
C GLN A 244 14.11 11.41 8.92
N VAL A 245 13.25 11.78 9.87
CA VAL A 245 12.85 13.16 10.22
C VAL A 245 13.71 13.67 11.37
#